data_AF-A0AAW1RQ96-F1
#
_entry.id   AF-A0AAW1RQ96-F1
#
_cell.length_a   1.000
_cell.length_b   1.000
_cell.length_c   1.000
_cell.angle_alpha   90.00
_cell.angle_beta   90.00
_cell.angle_gamma   90.00
#
_symmetry.space_group_name_H-M   'P 1'
#
loop_
_entity.id
_entity.type
_entity.pdbx_description
1 polymer ?
#
loop_
_entity_poly.entity_id
_entity_poly.type
_entity_poly.pdbx_seq_one_letter_code
_entity_poly.pdbx_strand_id
1 'polypeptide(L)'
;MLTSDAGYLELLADANRSLASMHLELRRLKYLFDNEWYLALVNKLADDVAKAGGSGHTFPQIQLLRNVLEEIATDPDAQDGKGSIGSTQALYLDFMQTQATQSAAVSKAKLTMADKRALMDSFIKDGWLICTPGGAGRYSIGPRSFLELHEFLLSLDLPQDTRAAWQCFL
;
A
#
# COMPACT_ATOMS: atom_id res chain seq x y z
N MET A 1 1.84 -26.69 19.35
CA MET A 1 3.08 -26.42 20.10
C MET A 1 3.29 -24.91 20.03
N LEU A 2 2.90 -24.17 21.08
CA LEU A 2 3.01 -22.71 21.12
C LEU A 2 4.45 -22.36 21.55
N THR A 3 5.35 -22.18 20.58
CA THR A 3 6.57 -21.42 20.83
C THR A 3 6.14 -20.00 21.17
N SER A 4 6.44 -19.51 22.38
CA SER A 4 6.04 -18.16 22.77
C SER A 4 6.72 -17.15 21.86
N ASP A 5 5.94 -16.31 21.18
CA ASP A 5 6.42 -15.17 20.39
C ASP A 5 7.26 -14.16 21.20
N ALA A 6 7.30 -14.28 22.53
CA ALA A 6 7.96 -13.37 23.45
C ALA A 6 9.42 -13.07 23.07
N GLY A 7 10.24 -14.10 22.79
CA GLY A 7 11.64 -13.89 22.42
C GLY A 7 11.82 -13.20 21.06
N TYR A 8 10.94 -13.48 20.11
CA TYR A 8 10.93 -12.79 18.82
C TYR A 8 10.53 -11.31 18.97
N LEU A 9 9.52 -11.04 19.81
CA LEU A 9 9.07 -9.67 20.11
C LEU A 9 10.14 -8.86 20.85
N GLU A 10 10.87 -9.48 21.77
CA GLU A 10 12.00 -8.84 22.45
C GLU A 10 13.11 -8.50 21.46
N LEU A 11 13.50 -9.44 20.59
CA LEU A 11 14.48 -9.19 19.53
C LEU A 11 14.04 -8.05 18.60
N LEU A 12 12.76 -8.01 18.22
CA LEU A 12 12.22 -6.95 17.38
C LEU A 12 12.28 -5.59 18.06
N ALA A 13 11.95 -5.54 19.36
CA ALA A 13 12.04 -4.33 20.16
C ALA A 13 13.49 -3.83 20.26
N ASP A 14 14.45 -4.73 20.45
CA ASP A 14 15.87 -4.42 20.53
C ASP A 14 16.43 -3.85 19.22
N ALA A 15 16.05 -4.46 18.10
CA ALA A 15 16.38 -3.96 16.77
C ALA A 15 15.78 -2.58 16.53
N ASN A 16 14.50 -2.37 16.89
CA ASN A 16 13.83 -1.08 16.73
C ASN A 16 14.46 0.04 17.59
N ARG A 17 14.95 -0.27 18.79
CA ARG A 17 15.72 0.72 19.58
C ARG A 17 16.99 1.16 18.86
N SER A 18 17.65 0.25 18.16
CA SER A 18 18.86 0.57 17.38
C SER A 18 18.56 1.35 16.11
N LEU A 19 17.41 1.11 15.47
CA LEU A 19 16.99 1.77 14.24
C LEU A 19 16.36 3.16 14.47
N ALA A 20 15.93 3.45 15.71
CA ALA A 20 15.19 4.65 16.05
C ALA A 20 15.93 5.95 15.71
N SER A 21 17.26 6.00 15.87
CA SER A 21 18.08 7.19 15.54
C SER A 21 18.11 7.53 14.06
N MET A 22 17.82 6.55 13.19
CA MET A 22 17.71 6.73 11.73
C MET A 22 16.25 6.92 11.29
N HIS A 23 15.32 7.01 12.25
CA HIS A 23 13.89 7.03 11.98
C HIS A 23 13.40 5.85 11.13
N LEU A 24 14.01 4.68 11.34
CA LEU A 24 13.60 3.42 10.74
C LEU A 24 12.93 2.53 11.79
N GLU A 25 12.08 1.61 11.34
CA GLU A 25 11.40 0.63 12.18
C GLU A 25 11.22 -0.69 11.42
N LEU A 26 11.61 -1.82 12.03
CA LEU A 26 11.11 -3.12 11.64
C LEU A 26 9.67 -3.26 12.17
N ARG A 27 8.73 -3.32 11.24
CA ARG A 27 7.31 -3.45 11.53
C ARG A 27 6.80 -4.79 11.04
N ARG A 28 6.03 -5.48 11.90
CA ARG A 28 5.35 -6.72 11.53
C ARG A 28 3.85 -6.52 11.40
N LEU A 29 3.23 -7.31 10.53
CA LEU A 29 1.79 -7.29 10.28
C LEU A 29 1.33 -8.71 9.97
N LYS A 30 0.17 -9.12 10.50
CA LYS A 30 -0.45 -10.40 10.14
C LYS A 30 -1.44 -10.18 9.00
N TYR A 31 -1.02 -10.39 7.77
CA TYR A 31 -1.71 -9.92 6.58
C TYR A 31 -3.11 -10.54 6.41
N LEU A 32 -4.07 -9.70 6.05
CA LEU A 32 -5.49 -10.03 6.12
C LEU A 32 -5.98 -11.05 5.06
N PHE A 33 -5.25 -11.22 3.95
CA PHE A 33 -5.65 -12.12 2.87
C PHE A 33 -5.17 -13.56 3.07
N ASP A 34 -3.96 -13.77 3.59
CA ASP A 34 -3.37 -15.10 3.77
C ASP A 34 -3.17 -15.48 5.26
N ASN A 35 -3.39 -14.54 6.19
CA ASN A 35 -3.20 -14.72 7.62
C ASN A 35 -1.74 -15.06 8.01
N GLU A 36 -0.77 -14.72 7.16
CA GLU A 36 0.66 -14.92 7.41
C GLU A 36 1.30 -13.66 7.99
N TRP A 37 2.42 -13.83 8.69
CA TRP A 37 3.18 -12.70 9.24
C TRP A 37 4.18 -12.15 8.23
N TYR A 38 4.10 -10.85 7.97
CA TYR A 38 5.03 -10.09 7.15
C TYR A 38 5.83 -9.14 8.03
N LEU A 39 7.10 -8.91 7.66
CA LEU A 39 8.00 -7.98 8.31
C LEU A 39 8.62 -7.05 7.26
N ALA A 40 8.62 -5.75 7.51
CA ALA A 40 9.26 -4.76 6.64
C ALA A 40 10.07 -3.75 7.44
N LEU A 41 11.12 -3.22 6.81
CA LEU A 41 11.84 -2.04 7.29
C LEU A 41 11.15 -0.79 6.77
N VAL A 42 10.54 -0.04 7.67
CA VAL A 42 9.71 1.13 7.38
C VAL A 42 10.48 2.41 7.71
N ASN A 43 10.49 3.36 6.78
CA ASN A 43 10.96 4.71 7.03
C ASN A 43 9.85 5.55 7.67
N LYS A 44 10.12 6.16 8.83
CA LYS A 44 9.14 6.95 9.58
C LYS A 44 9.07 8.42 9.19
N LEU A 45 10.06 8.95 8.45
CA LEU A 45 10.10 10.36 8.03
C LEU A 45 9.57 10.58 6.61
N ALA A 46 9.73 9.60 5.73
CA ALA A 46 9.33 9.74 4.35
C ALA A 46 7.81 9.95 4.25
N ASP A 47 7.40 10.99 3.52
CA ASP A 47 6.01 11.10 3.08
C ASP A 47 5.67 9.92 2.16
N ASP A 48 4.39 9.65 1.97
CA ASP A 48 3.93 8.50 1.20
C ASP A 48 4.50 8.45 -0.22
N VAL A 49 4.72 9.64 -0.81
CA VAL A 49 5.28 9.80 -2.15
C VAL A 49 6.77 9.42 -2.14
N ALA A 50 7.52 9.78 -1.11
CA ALA A 50 8.92 9.41 -0.91
C ALA A 50 9.09 7.92 -0.58
N LYS A 51 8.13 7.28 0.11
CA LYS A 51 8.15 5.83 0.37
C LYS A 51 7.96 5.02 -0.91
N ALA A 52 6.95 5.36 -1.71
CA ALA A 52 6.74 4.74 -3.02
C ALA A 52 7.80 5.17 -4.06
N GLY A 53 8.41 6.34 -3.89
CA GLY A 53 9.52 6.83 -4.72
C GLY A 53 10.87 6.21 -4.40
N GLY A 54 11.08 5.73 -3.17
CA GLY A 54 12.28 5.01 -2.75
C GLY A 54 12.53 3.71 -3.54
N SER A 55 11.51 3.18 -4.21
CA SER A 55 11.59 2.05 -5.15
C SER A 55 11.99 2.44 -6.59
N GLY A 56 12.38 3.69 -6.84
CA GLY A 56 12.80 4.16 -8.17
C GLY A 56 11.64 4.49 -9.11
N HIS A 57 10.43 4.63 -8.59
CA HIS A 57 9.28 5.04 -9.38
C HIS A 57 9.26 6.54 -9.63
N THR A 58 8.87 6.93 -10.84
CA THR A 58 8.65 8.33 -11.19
C THR A 58 7.37 8.86 -10.54
N PHE A 59 7.23 10.18 -10.40
CA PHE A 59 6.00 10.80 -9.89
C PHE A 59 4.73 10.28 -10.58
N PRO A 60 4.69 10.14 -11.93
CA PRO A 60 3.58 9.50 -12.61
C PRO A 60 3.22 8.10 -12.09
N GLN A 61 4.23 7.25 -11.89
CA GLN A 61 4.04 5.87 -11.47
C GLN A 61 3.53 5.79 -10.03
N ILE A 62 4.08 6.63 -9.14
CA ILE A 62 3.63 6.72 -7.74
C ILE A 62 2.17 7.17 -7.67
N GLN A 63 1.75 8.14 -8.48
CA GLN A 63 0.37 8.59 -8.49
C GLN A 63 -0.58 7.48 -8.97
N LEU A 64 -0.19 6.69 -9.98
CA LEU A 64 -0.99 5.54 -10.42
C LEU A 64 -1.18 4.55 -9.26
N LEU A 65 -0.11 4.22 -8.53
CA LEU A 65 -0.21 3.35 -7.36
C LEU A 65 -1.16 3.93 -6.31
N ARG A 66 -1.02 5.21 -5.96
CA ARG A 66 -1.90 5.87 -4.98
C ARG A 66 -3.37 5.80 -5.39
N ASN A 67 -3.68 6.11 -6.65
CA ASN A 67 -5.06 6.08 -7.15
C ASN A 67 -5.63 4.65 -7.10
N VAL A 68 -4.84 3.64 -7.44
CA VAL A 68 -5.25 2.23 -7.33
C VAL A 68 -5.51 1.85 -5.88
N LEU A 69 -4.61 2.21 -4.95
CA LEU A 69 -4.79 1.92 -3.54
C LEU A 69 -6.03 2.61 -2.97
N GLU A 70 -6.29 3.86 -3.36
CA GLU A 70 -7.44 4.64 -2.93
C GLU A 70 -8.77 4.03 -3.41
N GLU A 71 -8.86 3.62 -4.67
CA GLU A 71 -10.04 2.94 -5.21
C GLU A 71 -10.28 1.58 -4.53
N ILE A 72 -9.22 0.84 -4.21
CA ILE A 72 -9.37 -0.43 -3.47
C ILE A 72 -9.80 -0.17 -2.03
N ALA A 73 -9.24 0.85 -1.38
CA ALA A 73 -9.52 1.19 0.01
C ALA A 73 -10.96 1.71 0.21
N THR A 74 -11.50 2.39 -0.80
CA THR A 74 -12.84 2.97 -0.80
C THR A 74 -13.90 2.09 -1.46
N ASP A 75 -13.56 0.84 -1.81
CA ASP A 75 -14.48 -0.15 -2.38
C ASP A 75 -15.72 -0.33 -1.47
N PRO A 76 -16.91 0.08 -1.93
CA PRO A 76 -18.13 0.01 -1.11
C PRO A 76 -18.61 -1.43 -0.88
N ASP A 77 -18.14 -2.37 -1.69
CA ASP A 77 -18.49 -3.79 -1.60
C ASP A 77 -17.46 -4.58 -0.78
N ALA A 78 -16.47 -3.90 -0.18
CA ALA A 78 -15.45 -4.54 0.65
C ALA A 78 -16.06 -5.24 1.88
N GLN A 79 -15.72 -6.52 2.05
CA GLN A 79 -16.07 -7.29 3.25
C GLN A 79 -14.84 -7.49 4.11
N ASP A 80 -14.94 -7.30 5.43
CA ASP A 80 -13.84 -7.43 6.39
C ASP A 80 -12.59 -6.61 6.00
N GLY A 81 -12.80 -5.44 5.38
CA GLY A 81 -11.72 -4.59 4.87
C GLY A 81 -10.95 -5.16 3.67
N LYS A 82 -11.51 -6.15 2.96
CA LYS A 82 -10.95 -6.81 1.77
C LYS A 82 -11.47 -6.21 0.47
N GLY A 83 -11.15 -4.95 0.22
CA GLY A 83 -11.51 -4.29 -1.04
C GLY A 83 -10.74 -4.86 -2.24
N SER A 84 -11.26 -4.58 -3.44
CA SER A 84 -10.57 -4.92 -4.69
C SER A 84 -10.99 -4.03 -5.86
N ILE A 85 -10.16 -3.97 -6.90
CA ILE A 85 -10.47 -3.27 -8.15
C ILE A 85 -10.31 -4.21 -9.34
N GLY A 86 -11.17 -4.07 -10.35
CA GLY A 86 -11.00 -4.79 -11.62
C GLY A 86 -9.75 -4.34 -12.38
N SER A 87 -9.03 -5.27 -12.97
CA SER A 87 -7.79 -5.00 -13.73
C SER A 87 -7.99 -3.98 -14.86
N THR A 88 -9.11 -4.08 -15.59
CA THR A 88 -9.46 -3.10 -16.61
C THR A 88 -9.67 -1.71 -15.99
N GLN A 89 -10.46 -1.61 -14.92
CA GLN A 89 -10.73 -0.34 -14.23
C GLN A 89 -9.43 0.29 -13.71
N ALA A 90 -8.55 -0.50 -13.09
CA ALA A 90 -7.25 -0.02 -12.59
C ALA A 90 -6.38 0.61 -13.70
N LEU A 91 -6.38 0.03 -14.91
CA LEU A 91 -5.61 0.57 -16.04
C LEU A 91 -6.23 1.88 -16.60
N TYR A 92 -7.52 2.08 -16.43
CA TYR A 92 -8.21 3.30 -16.86
C TYR A 92 -8.20 4.42 -15.81
N LEU A 93 -7.65 4.19 -14.61
CA LEU A 93 -7.43 5.26 -13.64
C LEU A 93 -6.47 6.29 -14.24
N ASP A 94 -6.99 7.50 -14.44
CA ASP A 94 -6.22 8.62 -14.96
C ASP A 94 -5.57 9.41 -13.83
N PHE A 95 -4.63 10.28 -14.20
CA PHE A 95 -4.14 11.35 -13.34
C PHE A 95 -5.28 12.34 -13.05
N MET A 96 -6.18 11.97 -12.14
CA MET A 96 -7.04 12.96 -11.53
C MET A 96 -6.16 13.77 -10.59
N GLN A 97 -5.84 14.98 -11.03
CA GLN A 97 -5.21 15.99 -10.21
C GLN A 97 -6.20 16.29 -9.08
N THR A 98 -5.96 15.75 -7.89
CA THR A 98 -6.65 16.23 -6.70
C THR A 98 -6.43 17.75 -6.63
N GLN A 99 -7.52 18.50 -6.58
CA GLN A 99 -7.56 19.95 -6.65
C GLN A 99 -6.85 20.57 -5.44
N ALA A 100 -5.54 20.74 -5.47
CA ALA A 100 -4.82 21.67 -4.58
C ALA A 100 -3.36 21.88 -4.99
N THR A 101 -3.08 22.32 -6.22
CA THR A 101 -1.92 23.18 -6.54
C THR A 101 -1.93 23.58 -8.01
N GLN A 102 -2.59 24.70 -8.29
CA GLN A 102 -2.43 25.45 -9.54
C GLN A 102 -1.09 26.18 -9.51
N SER A 103 0.02 25.52 -9.85
CA SER A 103 1.25 26.21 -10.28
C SER A 103 2.36 25.22 -10.58
N ALA A 104 2.31 24.61 -11.77
CA ALA A 104 3.47 24.40 -12.64
C ALA A 104 3.00 23.54 -13.81
N ALA A 105 3.05 24.12 -15.02
CA ALA A 105 2.99 23.42 -16.27
C ALA A 105 4.22 22.51 -16.43
N VAL A 106 4.27 21.42 -15.66
CA VAL A 106 5.10 20.27 -16.00
C VAL A 106 4.26 19.49 -17.00
N SER A 107 4.72 19.41 -18.24
CA SER A 107 4.21 18.49 -19.24
C SER A 107 4.29 17.07 -18.69
N LYS A 108 3.25 16.63 -17.98
CA LYS A 108 3.18 15.31 -17.35
C LYS A 108 3.03 14.28 -18.48
N ALA A 109 4.10 13.54 -18.75
CA ALA A 109 4.04 12.40 -19.65
C ALA A 109 2.91 11.47 -19.18
N LYS A 110 1.88 11.30 -20.02
CA LYS A 110 0.81 10.35 -19.75
C LYS A 110 1.39 8.95 -19.93
N LEU A 111 1.24 8.10 -18.91
CA LEU A 111 1.58 6.69 -19.01
C LEU A 111 0.69 6.05 -20.09
N THR A 112 1.30 5.33 -21.03
CA THR A 112 0.55 4.57 -22.02
C THR A 112 -0.14 3.38 -21.35
N MET A 113 -1.12 2.77 -22.03
CA MET A 113 -1.75 1.53 -21.53
C MET A 113 -0.75 0.38 -21.40
N ALA A 114 0.31 0.36 -22.21
CA ALA A 114 1.38 -0.63 -22.09
C ALA A 114 2.21 -0.37 -20.82
N ASP A 115 2.56 0.89 -20.55
CA ASP A 115 3.30 1.27 -19.34
C ASP A 115 2.49 0.95 -18.08
N LYS A 116 1.20 1.28 -18.06
CA LYS A 116 0.32 0.98 -16.93
C LYS A 116 0.29 -0.52 -16.64
N ARG A 117 0.18 -1.39 -17.66
CA ARG A 117 0.22 -2.85 -17.46
C ARG A 117 1.52 -3.33 -16.84
N ALA A 118 2.66 -2.90 -17.40
CA ALA A 118 3.97 -3.25 -16.86
C ALA A 118 4.16 -2.76 -15.42
N LEU A 119 3.59 -1.60 -15.08
CA LEU A 119 3.60 -1.07 -13.72
C LEU A 119 2.74 -1.88 -12.76
N MET A 120 1.55 -2.31 -13.17
CA MET A 120 0.72 -3.20 -12.34
C MET A 120 1.47 -4.50 -12.01
N ASP A 121 2.17 -5.08 -12.99
CA ASP A 121 3.00 -6.27 -12.77
C ASP A 121 4.17 -5.99 -11.81
N SER A 122 4.83 -4.83 -11.93
CA SER A 122 5.86 -4.41 -10.98
C SER A 122 5.30 -4.22 -9.57
N PHE A 123 4.16 -3.55 -9.42
CA PHE A 123 3.53 -3.32 -8.12
C PHE A 123 3.16 -4.63 -7.42
N ILE A 124 2.73 -5.65 -8.18
CA ILE A 124 2.48 -6.99 -7.63
C ILE A 124 3.79 -7.64 -7.20
N LYS A 125 4.79 -7.64 -8.08
CA LYS A 125 6.10 -8.23 -7.80
C LYS A 125 6.76 -7.61 -6.56
N ASP A 126 6.60 -6.31 -6.38
CA ASP A 126 7.20 -5.54 -5.29
C ASP A 126 6.35 -5.53 -4.01
N GLY A 127 5.21 -6.23 -4.00
CA GLY A 127 4.35 -6.43 -2.84
C GLY A 127 3.41 -5.26 -2.52
N TRP A 128 3.34 -4.24 -3.37
CA TRP A 128 2.41 -3.11 -3.23
C TRP A 128 0.97 -3.53 -3.49
N LEU A 129 0.76 -4.42 -4.46
CA LEU A 129 -0.52 -5.01 -4.81
C LEU A 129 -0.43 -6.54 -4.77
N ILE A 130 -1.58 -7.21 -4.78
CA ILE A 130 -1.70 -8.63 -5.08
C ILE A 130 -2.82 -8.86 -6.10
N CYS A 131 -2.78 -9.99 -6.78
CA CYS A 131 -3.99 -10.53 -7.41
C CYS A 131 -4.96 -10.97 -6.31
N THR A 132 -6.22 -10.55 -6.38
CA THR A 132 -7.22 -10.91 -5.38
C THR A 132 -7.41 -12.44 -5.34
N PRO A 133 -7.25 -13.11 -4.19
CA PRO A 133 -7.47 -14.55 -4.07
C PRO A 133 -8.90 -14.92 -4.47
N GLY A 134 -9.05 -15.84 -5.43
CA GLY A 134 -10.36 -16.23 -5.96
C GLY A 134 -11.06 -15.19 -6.85
N GLY A 135 -10.49 -13.98 -6.99
CA GLY A 135 -11.02 -12.90 -7.81
C GLY A 135 -10.28 -12.76 -9.14
N ALA A 136 -10.67 -13.55 -10.15
CA ALA A 136 -10.01 -13.52 -11.46
C ALA A 136 -10.01 -12.10 -12.06
N GLY A 137 -8.81 -11.60 -12.39
CA GLY A 137 -8.64 -10.28 -13.00
C GLY A 137 -8.92 -9.10 -12.07
N ARG A 138 -8.81 -9.28 -10.74
CA ARG A 138 -8.91 -8.20 -9.74
C ARG A 138 -7.61 -8.04 -8.95
N TYR A 139 -7.38 -6.83 -8.46
CA TYR A 139 -6.25 -6.48 -7.61
C TYR A 139 -6.72 -6.05 -6.22
N SER A 140 -5.91 -6.38 -5.21
CA SER A 140 -6.11 -5.95 -3.82
C SER A 140 -4.82 -5.34 -3.26
N ILE A 141 -4.92 -4.62 -2.14
CA ILE A 141 -3.77 -3.99 -1.46
C ILE A 141 -2.82 -5.08 -0.94
N GLY A 142 -1.55 -4.99 -1.33
CA GLY A 142 -0.51 -5.91 -0.88
C GLY A 142 0.02 -5.62 0.53
N PRO A 143 0.73 -6.58 1.15
CA PRO A 143 1.21 -6.44 2.53
C PRO A 143 2.18 -5.27 2.71
N ARG A 144 2.97 -4.95 1.68
CA ARG A 144 3.93 -3.82 1.73
C ARG A 144 3.21 -2.48 1.84
N SER A 145 2.12 -2.29 1.10
CA SER A 145 1.31 -1.08 1.17
C SER A 145 0.76 -0.86 2.57
N PHE A 146 0.27 -1.91 3.24
CA PHE A 146 -0.17 -1.79 4.64
C PHE A 146 0.98 -1.46 5.59
N LEU A 147 2.13 -2.11 5.45
CA LEU A 147 3.28 -1.88 6.32
C LEU A 147 3.87 -0.47 6.17
N GLU A 148 4.04 0.01 4.93
CA GLU A 148 4.73 1.27 4.66
C GLU A 148 3.78 2.48 4.61
N LEU A 149 2.54 2.28 4.14
CA LEU A 149 1.57 3.35 3.85
C LEU A 149 0.33 3.32 4.78
N HIS A 150 0.40 2.68 5.95
CA HIS A 150 -0.72 2.67 6.91
C HIS A 150 -1.36 4.04 7.20
N GLU A 151 -0.57 5.09 7.48
CA GLU A 151 -1.10 6.43 7.75
C GLU A 151 -1.89 6.99 6.56
N PHE A 152 -1.35 6.85 5.35
CA PHE A 152 -2.05 7.20 4.11
C PHE A 152 -3.38 6.46 4.02
N LEU A 153 -3.34 5.13 4.15
CA LEU A 153 -4.51 4.28 4.01
C LEU A 153 -5.60 4.65 5.03
N LEU A 154 -5.23 4.93 6.29
CA LEU A 154 -6.16 5.32 7.34
C LEU A 154 -6.69 6.75 7.21
N SER A 155 -5.97 7.62 6.47
CA SER A 155 -6.37 8.99 6.16
C SER A 155 -7.45 9.11 5.09
N LEU A 156 -7.67 8.05 4.31
CA LEU A 156 -8.69 8.02 3.25
C LEU A 156 -10.12 8.02 3.83
N ASP A 157 -11.09 8.36 2.99
CA ASP A 157 -12.53 8.29 3.31
C ASP A 157 -13.04 6.84 3.21
N LEU A 158 -12.60 6.02 4.17
CA LEU A 158 -12.90 4.59 4.20
C LEU A 158 -14.37 4.31 4.57
N PRO A 159 -15.02 3.33 3.92
CA PRO A 159 -16.25 2.73 4.40
C PRO A 159 -16.11 2.31 5.87
N GLN A 160 -17.19 2.42 6.65
CA GLN A 160 -17.16 2.18 8.10
C GLN A 160 -16.61 0.79 8.45
N ASP A 161 -17.03 -0.25 7.72
CA ASP A 161 -16.59 -1.63 7.94
C ASP A 161 -15.10 -1.82 7.60
N THR A 162 -14.62 -1.21 6.51
CA THR A 162 -13.20 -1.19 6.16
C THR A 162 -12.37 -0.50 7.24
N ARG A 163 -12.81 0.67 7.71
CA ARG A 163 -12.14 1.40 8.79
C ARG A 163 -12.06 0.57 10.06
N ALA A 164 -13.16 -0.07 10.47
CA ALA A 164 -13.21 -0.90 11.66
C ALA A 164 -12.27 -2.11 11.55
N ALA A 165 -12.28 -2.81 10.40
CA ALA A 165 -11.39 -3.93 10.15
C ALA A 165 -9.91 -3.51 10.21
N TRP A 166 -9.57 -2.36 9.62
CA TRP A 166 -8.19 -1.89 9.54
C TRP A 166 -7.67 -1.32 10.86
N GLN A 167 -8.50 -0.65 11.67
CA GLN A 167 -8.07 -0.16 12.99
C GLN A 167 -7.72 -1.29 13.98
N CYS A 168 -8.30 -2.48 13.80
CA CYS A 168 -7.93 -3.65 14.59
C CYS A 168 -6.70 -4.38 14.03
N PHE A 169 -6.27 -4.05 12.82
CA PHE A 169 -5.28 -4.77 12.03
C PHE A 169 -3.96 -4.00 11.84
N LEU A 170 -4.01 -2.68 11.64
CA LEU A 170 -2.89 -1.75 11.46
C LEU A 170 -2.50 -1.05 12.77
#